data_AF-A0A6C0JM11-F1
#
_entry.id   AF-A0A6C0JM11-F1
#
_cell.length_a   1.000
_cell.length_b   1.000
_cell.length_c   1.000
_cell.angle_alpha   90.00
_cell.angle_beta   90.00
_cell.angle_gamma   90.00
#
_symmetry.space_group_name_H-M   'P 1'
#
loop_
_entity.id
_entity.type
_entity.pdbx_description
1 polymer ?
#
loop_
_entity_poly.entity_id
_entity_poly.type
_entity_poly.pdbx_seq_one_letter_code
_entity_poly.pdbx_strand_id
1 'polypeptide(L)' 'MSEPRDVAIVCMQILKIIPETEIELLNDLRNFQETLWNQAPELRKAANFWKPFIHLLNNNITNIDNEWKLKVLKIINN' A
#
# COMPACT_ATOMS: atom_id res chain seq x y z
N MET A 1 3.14 -21.36 9.60
CA MET A 1 3.04 -20.90 8.20
C MET A 1 2.45 -19.51 8.25
N SER A 2 3.22 -18.47 7.93
CA SER A 2 2.67 -17.11 7.89
C SER A 2 1.72 -17.00 6.71
N GLU A 3 0.47 -16.61 6.96
CA GLU A 3 -0.53 -16.45 5.90
C GLU A 3 -0.05 -15.42 4.87
N PRO A 4 -0.26 -15.64 3.56
CA PRO A 4 0.10 -14.65 2.56
C PRO A 4 -0.71 -13.38 2.81
N ARG A 5 0.00 -12.25 2.99
CA ARG A 5 -0.60 -10.95 3.33
C ARG A 5 -1.45 -10.44 2.16
N ASP A 6 -2.68 -10.04 2.47
CA ASP A 6 -3.59 -9.44 1.49
C ASP A 6 -3.22 -7.96 1.29
N VAL A 7 -2.87 -7.59 0.05
CA VAL A 7 -2.48 -6.23 -0.30
C VAL A 7 -3.58 -5.20 0.01
N ALA A 8 -4.86 -5.57 -0.01
CA ALA A 8 -5.96 -4.68 0.34
C ALA A 8 -5.95 -4.31 1.82
N ILE A 9 -5.65 -5.28 2.69
CA ILE A 9 -5.52 -5.06 4.14
C ILE A 9 -4.34 -4.12 4.40
N VAL A 10 -3.22 -4.37 3.72
CA VAL A 10 -2.00 -3.56 3.85
C VAL A 10 -2.22 -2.13 3.33
N CYS A 11 -2.88 -1.97 2.18
CA CYS A 11 -3.29 -0.68 1.63
C CYS A 11 -4.15 0.11 2.63
N MET A 12 -5.15 -0.54 3.24
CA MET A 12 -5.98 0.10 4.27
C MET A 12 -5.20 0.53 5.52
N GLN A 13 -4.17 -0.21 5.94
CA GLN A 13 -3.32 0.20 7.06
C GLN A 13 -2.47 1.42 6.70
N ILE A 14 -1.92 1.45 5.48
CA ILE A 14 -1.09 2.54 4.99
C ILE A 14 -1.92 3.83 4.82
N LEU A 15 -3.15 3.73 4.30
CA LEU A 15 -4.05 4.88 4.17
C LEU A 15 -4.36 5.58 5.51
N LYS A 16 -4.32 4.86 6.64
CA LYS A 16 -4.59 5.43 7.98
C LYS A 16 -3.42 6.21 8.58
N ILE A 17 -2.21 6.00 8.06
CA ILE A 17 -0.99 6.62 8.61
C ILE A 17 -0.47 7.78 7.75
N ILE A 18 -0.87 7.84 6.48
CA ILE A 18 -0.50 8.91 5.56
C ILE A 18 -1.26 10.18 5.96
N PRO A 19 -0.56 11.32 6.14
CA PRO A 19 -1.22 12.57 6.48
C PRO A 19 -2.07 13.07 5.30
N GLU A 20 -3.16 13.79 5.61
CA GLU A 20 -4.08 14.35 4.62
C GLU A 20 -3.44 15.35 3.64
N THR A 21 -2.25 15.87 3.97
CA THR A 21 -1.46 16.74 3.10
C THR A 21 -0.91 16.02 1.87
N GLU A 22 -0.75 14.69 1.92
CA GLU A 22 -0.23 13.87 0.81
C GLU A 22 -1.37 13.48 -0.15
N ILE A 23 -2.03 14.50 -0.72
CA ILE A 23 -3.25 14.34 -1.51
C ILE A 23 -3.03 13.43 -2.72
N GLU A 24 -1.91 13.58 -3.43
CA GLU A 24 -1.59 12.79 -4.62
C GLU A 24 -1.43 11.30 -4.27
N LEU A 25 -0.61 10.99 -3.26
CA LEU A 25 -0.43 9.62 -2.78
C LEU A 25 -1.73 9.00 -2.26
N LEU A 26 -2.54 9.77 -1.52
CA LEU A 26 -3.85 9.30 -1.04
C LEU A 26 -4.80 8.98 -2.18
N ASN A 27 -4.83 9.79 -3.24
CA ASN A 27 -5.65 9.53 -4.42
C ASN A 27 -5.14 8.30 -5.19
N ASP A 28 -3.84 8.18 -5.41
CA ASP A 28 -3.24 7.00 -6.04
C ASP A 28 -3.58 5.71 -5.28
N LEU A 29 -3.47 5.72 -3.95
CA LEU A 29 -3.79 4.57 -3.11
C LEU A 29 -5.29 4.24 -3.11
N ARG A 30 -6.16 5.25 -3.14
CA ARG A 30 -7.61 5.04 -3.26
C ARG A 30 -7.98 4.45 -4.60
N ASN A 31 -7.44 4.99 -5.70
CA ASN A 31 -7.62 4.44 -7.04
C ASN A 31 -7.13 2.98 -7.09
N PHE A 32 -5.97 2.69 -6.50
CA PHE A 32 -5.47 1.34 -6.39
C PHE A 32 -6.41 0.44 -5.57
N GLN A 33 -6.94 0.91 -4.44
CA GLN A 33 -7.90 0.18 -3.62
C GLN A 33 -9.17 -0.18 -4.39
N GLU A 34 -9.68 0.70 -5.25
CA GLU A 34 -10.83 0.41 -6.10
C GLU A 34 -10.55 -0.74 -7.07
N THR A 35 -9.32 -0.83 -7.61
CA THR A 35 -8.93 -1.97 -8.47
C THR A 35 -8.93 -3.31 -7.73
N LEU A 36 -8.77 -3.30 -6.39
CA LEU A 36 -8.76 -4.49 -5.55
C LEU A 36 -10.17 -4.94 -5.12
N TRP A 37 -11.16 -4.04 -5.13
CA TRP A 37 -12.51 -4.31 -4.60
C TRP A 37 -13.18 -5.51 -5.29
N ASN A 38 -12.97 -5.65 -6.59
CA ASN A 38 -13.55 -6.72 -7.41
C ASN A 38 -12.63 -7.95 -7.56
N GLN A 39 -11.53 -8.03 -6.82
CA GLN A 39 -10.53 -9.09 -6.98
C GLN A 39 -10.64 -10.17 -5.90
N ALA A 40 -10.48 -11.42 -6.30
CA ALA A 40 -10.48 -12.57 -5.39
C ALA A 40 -9.31 -12.47 -4.38
N PRO A 41 -9.50 -12.90 -3.11
CA PRO A 41 -8.46 -12.80 -2.08
C PRO A 41 -7.12 -13.46 -2.45
N GLU A 42 -7.17 -14.57 -3.19
CA GLU A 42 -5.97 -15.29 -3.67
C GLU A 42 -5.17 -14.44 -4.67
N LEU A 43 -5.87 -13.71 -5.54
CA LEU A 43 -5.26 -12.77 -6.47
C LEU A 43 -4.66 -11.58 -5.72
N ARG A 44 -5.36 -11.04 -4.72
CA ARG A 44 -4.85 -9.93 -3.89
C ARG A 44 -3.61 -10.29 -3.06
N LYS A 45 -3.39 -11.58 -2.84
CA LYS A 45 -2.18 -12.13 -2.21
C LYS A 45 -1.04 -12.38 -3.21
N ALA A 46 -1.35 -12.42 -4.50
CA ALA A 46 -0.38 -12.70 -5.55
C ALA A 46 0.53 -11.50 -5.84
N ALA A 47 1.71 -11.79 -6.36
CA ALA A 47 2.71 -10.80 -6.77
C ALA A 47 2.16 -9.77 -7.79
N ASN A 48 1.10 -10.13 -8.53
CA ASN A 48 0.49 -9.29 -9.55
C ASN A 48 -0.11 -8.00 -8.99
N PHE A 49 -0.56 -7.99 -7.73
CA PHE A 49 -1.04 -6.78 -7.06
C PHE A 49 -0.01 -6.19 -6.11
N TRP A 50 0.87 -7.01 -5.54
CA TRP A 50 1.97 -6.51 -4.70
C TRP A 50 2.98 -5.67 -5.49
N LYS A 51 3.39 -6.11 -6.68
CA LYS A 51 4.34 -5.34 -7.53
C LYS A 51 3.86 -3.92 -7.86
N PRO A 52 2.64 -3.71 -8.42
CA PRO A 52 2.17 -2.36 -8.70
C PRO A 52 1.97 -1.54 -7.43
N PHE A 53 1.54 -2.16 -6.33
CA PHE A 53 1.42 -1.49 -5.03
C PHE A 53 2.76 -0.95 -4.51
N ILE A 54 3.80 -1.79 -4.51
CA ILE A 54 5.15 -1.38 -4.11
C ILE A 54 5.72 -0.32 -5.06
N HIS A 55 5.47 -0.45 -6.36
CA HIS A 55 5.90 0.55 -7.33
C HIS A 55 5.25 1.92 -7.07
N LEU A 56 3.94 1.96 -6.82
CA LEU A 56 3.20 3.17 -6.45
C LEU A 56 3.79 3.84 -5.21
N LEU A 57 4.08 3.05 -4.17
CA LEU A 57 4.70 3.57 -2.95
C LEU A 57 6.11 4.11 -3.20
N ASN A 58 6.94 3.40 -3.97
CA ASN A 58 8.30 3.86 -4.28
C ASN A 58 8.31 5.13 -5.15
N ASN A 59 7.30 5.31 -6.01
CA ASN A 59 7.17 6.52 -6.83
C ASN A 59 6.80 7.76 -5.99
N ASN A 60 5.95 7.57 -4.98
CA ASN A 60 5.49 8.65 -4.10
C ASN A 60 6.41 8.87 -2.88
N ILE A 61 7.13 7.84 -2.42
CA ILE A 61 8.02 7.87 -1.25
C ILE A 61 9.46 7.74 -1.75
N THR A 62 10.01 8.84 -2.25
CA THR A 62 11.38 8.90 -2.80
C THR A 62 12.45 9.09 -1.72
N ASN A 63 12.10 9.73 -0.59
CA ASN A 63 12.99 9.93 0.54
C ASN A 63 12.24 9.70 1.86
N ILE A 64 12.96 9.22 2.88
CA ILE A 64 12.43 8.86 4.19
C ILE A 64 12.76 9.96 5.20
N ASP A 65 12.15 11.11 4.97
CA ASP A 65 12.30 12.33 5.76
C ASP A 65 11.23 12.50 6.86
N ASN A 66 10.23 11.61 6.90
CA ASN A 66 9.08 11.72 7.78
C ASN A 66 8.73 10.41 8.50
N GLU A 67 8.17 10.54 9.72
CA GLU A 67 7.83 9.39 10.56
C GLU A 67 6.77 8.48 9.92
N TRP A 68 5.78 9.06 9.23
CA TRP A 68 4.76 8.25 8.56
C TRP A 68 5.35 7.39 7.44
N LYS A 69 6.38 7.87 6.72
CA LYS A 69 7.07 7.11 5.67
C LYS A 69 7.83 5.92 6.26
N LEU A 70 8.45 6.09 7.43
CA LEU A 70 9.06 4.99 8.19
C LEU A 70 8.01 3.95 8.62
N LYS A 71 6.82 4.40 9.06
CA LYS A 71 5.71 3.51 9.41
C LYS A 71 5.22 2.72 8.19
N VAL A 72 5.11 3.36 7.02
CA VAL A 72 4.78 2.68 5.74
C VAL A 72 5.79 1.57 5.44
N LEU A 73 7.09 1.88 5.48
CA LEU A 73 8.14 0.88 5.22
C LEU A 73 8.11 -0.30 6.19
N LYS A 74 7.83 -0.05 7.48
CA LYS A 74 7.68 -1.12 8.47
C LYS A 74 6.51 -2.02 8.15
N ILE A 75 5.37 -1.47 7.73
CA ILE A 75 4.21 -2.28 7.32
C ILE A 75 4.57 -3.15 6.10
N ILE A 76 5.31 -2.60 5.14
CA ILE A 76 5.71 -3.34 3.94
C ILE A 76 6.70 -4.47 4.25
N ASN A 77 7.67 -4.25 5.13
CA ASN A 77 8.76 -5.20 5.40
C ASN A 77 8.46 -6.27 6.47
N ASN A 78 7.28 -6.24 7.09
CA ASN A 78 6.87 -7.15 8.18
C ASN A 78 6.26 -8.47 7.69
#